data_AF-A0A2V8FJR9-F1
#
_entry.id   AF-A0A2V8FJR9-F1
#
_cell.length_a   1.000
_cell.length_b   1.000
_cell.length_c   1.000
_cell.angle_alpha   90.00
_cell.angle_beta   90.00
_cell.angle_gamma   90.00
#
_symmetry.space_group_name_H-M   'P 1'
#
loop_
_entity.id
_entity.type
_entity.pdbx_description
1 polymer ?
#
loop_
_entity_poly.entity_id
_entity_poly.type
_entity_poly.pdbx_seq_one_letter_code
_entity_poly.pdbx_strand_id
1 'polypeptide(L)'
;MNARTAWFDRLTMSGFDRLTMSGFDGLTMSAHPEPFDSPLTLSRSKGERLAQDRPFDSPLTLSRSKGERLAQDRLVEGCARRVVCVPLLVAFIAASASCGGTNLFRQYEYEEEVYLSLDGTATVYVNSSLAALNALRGTSFDAGPNARVDTAAVRRYYSSAGTRVTRVSPFRRNNRRYVHVQLDVDDIRKLGEAAPFAWSVYRFQRDGNVFVYRQSIDGAAARDVGHVGWNGREPVAFRLHLPSKIRDHNTRAVEGRGNILTWEQPLSERLRGVPLMLEARMDPQSILYRTLWLFGVTFLAVASAFGAIIWWVMRRGDEMSVT
;
A
#
# COMPACT_ATOMS: atom_id res chain seq x y z
N MET A 1 -72.98 -23.88 -14.40
CA MET A 1 -72.64 -22.70 -15.23
C MET A 1 -72.07 -21.62 -14.31
N ASN A 2 -70.89 -21.10 -14.68
CA ASN A 2 -70.22 -19.84 -14.28
C ASN A 2 -71.05 -18.79 -13.51
N ALA A 3 -70.49 -17.87 -12.73
CA ALA A 3 -69.16 -17.63 -12.17
C ALA A 3 -69.25 -16.28 -11.41
N ARG A 4 -68.17 -15.97 -10.68
CA ARG A 4 -67.62 -14.62 -10.42
C ARG A 4 -68.16 -13.79 -9.25
N THR A 5 -67.19 -13.54 -8.36
CA THR A 5 -66.83 -12.25 -7.71
C THR A 5 -67.83 -11.58 -6.77
N ALA A 6 -67.44 -11.48 -5.49
CA ALA A 6 -67.07 -10.21 -4.85
C ALA A 6 -67.28 -10.31 -3.32
N TRP A 7 -66.22 -10.48 -2.53
CA TRP A 7 -66.23 -10.17 -1.09
C TRP A 7 -64.84 -9.66 -0.67
N PHE A 8 -64.53 -8.41 -1.04
CA PHE A 8 -63.89 -7.41 -0.17
C PHE A 8 -65.08 -6.61 0.39
N ASP A 9 -65.21 -6.22 1.66
CA ASP A 9 -64.24 -5.59 2.54
C ASP A 9 -64.88 -5.49 3.95
N ARG A 10 -64.06 -5.37 5.01
CA ARG A 10 -64.00 -4.15 5.88
C ARG A 10 -63.64 -4.39 7.37
N LEU A 11 -62.37 -4.07 7.69
CA LEU A 11 -61.77 -3.40 8.89
C LEU A 11 -61.74 -4.18 10.24
N THR A 12 -60.72 -4.13 11.13
CA THR A 12 -59.57 -3.22 11.33
C THR A 12 -58.56 -3.80 12.34
N MET A 13 -57.31 -3.33 12.25
CA MET A 13 -56.28 -3.16 13.29
C MET A 13 -55.33 -4.31 13.70
N SER A 14 -54.06 -3.89 13.76
CA SER A 14 -52.99 -4.25 14.70
C SER A 14 -52.14 -5.49 14.38
N GLY A 15 -50.84 -5.32 14.58
CA GLY A 15 -49.92 -6.45 14.68
C GLY A 15 -49.13 -6.76 13.41
N PHE A 16 -48.35 -5.80 12.92
CA PHE A 16 -47.07 -6.12 12.29
C PHE A 16 -46.15 -6.60 13.42
N ASP A 17 -46.34 -7.84 13.86
CA ASP A 17 -45.48 -8.50 14.83
C ASP A 17 -45.47 -10.00 14.56
N ARG A 18 -44.26 -10.56 14.49
CA ARG A 18 -43.95 -12.00 14.54
C ARG A 18 -44.28 -12.84 13.30
N LEU A 19 -43.42 -12.71 12.30
CA LEU A 19 -42.83 -13.90 11.66
C LEU A 19 -41.32 -13.87 11.89
N THR A 20 -40.91 -14.56 12.96
CA THR A 20 -39.54 -14.96 13.21
C THR A 20 -39.11 -15.96 12.14
N MET A 21 -38.31 -15.53 11.17
CA MET A 21 -37.35 -16.41 10.50
C MET A 21 -36.01 -16.26 11.22
N SER A 22 -35.80 -17.14 12.19
CA SER A 22 -34.52 -17.40 12.82
C SER A 22 -33.58 -18.03 11.79
N GLY A 23 -32.54 -17.30 11.39
CA GLY A 23 -31.50 -17.85 10.53
C GLY A 23 -30.74 -16.86 9.65
N PHE A 24 -30.59 -15.59 10.04
CA PHE A 24 -29.61 -14.67 9.44
C PHE A 24 -29.33 -13.53 10.44
N ASP A 25 -28.80 -13.87 11.61
CA ASP A 25 -28.19 -12.87 12.49
C ASP A 25 -26.78 -12.56 11.98
N GLY A 26 -26.57 -11.30 11.62
CA GLY A 26 -25.24 -10.69 11.60
C GLY A 26 -24.67 -10.28 10.26
N LEU A 27 -25.40 -9.51 9.43
CA LEU A 27 -24.77 -8.58 8.46
C LEU A 27 -25.66 -7.34 8.26
N THR A 28 -25.71 -6.48 9.27
CA THR A 28 -25.95 -5.05 9.07
C THR A 28 -24.72 -4.48 8.36
N MET A 29 -24.81 -4.27 7.04
CA MET A 29 -23.79 -3.55 6.28
C MET A 29 -23.94 -2.05 6.59
N SER A 30 -23.34 -1.61 7.70
CA SER A 30 -23.12 -0.20 7.98
C SER A 30 -22.12 0.33 6.96
N ALA A 31 -22.51 1.30 6.13
CA ALA A 31 -21.61 2.02 5.25
C ALA A 31 -20.72 2.96 6.09
N HIS A 32 -19.70 2.38 6.73
CA HIS A 32 -18.59 3.08 7.34
C HIS A 32 -17.35 2.87 6.45
N PRO A 33 -16.66 3.93 6.00
CA PRO A 33 -15.36 3.76 5.37
C PRO A 33 -14.33 3.51 6.47
N GLU A 34 -14.13 2.24 6.83
CA GLU A 34 -12.97 1.84 7.62
C GLU A 34 -11.72 1.82 6.72
N PRO A 35 -10.56 2.30 7.23
CA PRO A 35 -9.33 2.42 6.47
C PRO A 35 -8.71 1.03 6.24
N PHE A 36 -8.22 0.80 5.02
CA PHE A 36 -7.38 -0.35 4.72
C PHE A 36 -6.07 -0.28 5.51
N ASP A 37 -5.96 -1.06 6.59
CA ASP A 37 -4.68 -1.41 7.20
C ASP A 37 -3.98 -2.48 6.34
N SER A 38 -2.73 -2.20 5.96
CA SER A 38 -1.83 -3.15 5.29
C SER A 38 -0.36 -2.79 5.58
N PRO A 39 0.53 -3.78 5.54
CA PRO A 39 1.11 -4.43 6.70
C PRO A 39 2.26 -3.64 7.34
N LEU A 40 2.36 -3.80 8.65
CA LEU A 40 3.44 -3.36 9.52
C LEU A 40 4.82 -3.67 8.92
N THR A 41 5.62 -2.63 8.66
CA THR A 41 7.07 -2.75 8.60
C THR A 41 7.56 -3.33 9.94
N LEU A 42 8.07 -4.55 9.90
CA LEU A 42 8.56 -5.30 11.05
C LEU A 42 9.82 -4.61 11.62
N SER A 43 9.62 -3.70 12.57
CA SER A 43 10.69 -3.16 13.41
C SER A 43 10.74 -3.94 14.72
N ARG A 44 11.67 -4.90 14.74
CA ARG A 44 12.08 -5.70 15.89
C ARG A 44 12.64 -4.79 16.98
N SER A 45 11.81 -4.36 17.93
CA SER A 45 12.29 -3.79 19.19
C SER A 45 12.64 -4.92 20.15
N LYS A 46 13.93 -5.19 20.28
CA LYS A 46 14.51 -6.04 21.32
C LYS A 46 14.91 -5.11 22.47
N GLY A 47 14.31 -5.29 23.63
CA GLY A 47 14.89 -4.79 24.87
C GLY A 47 13.88 -4.45 25.95
N GLU A 48 13.43 -5.46 26.70
CA GLU A 48 13.26 -5.30 28.14
C GLU A 48 13.57 -6.63 28.81
N ARG A 49 14.65 -6.61 29.60
CA ARG A 49 15.02 -7.67 30.52
C ARG A 49 14.22 -7.41 31.79
N LEU A 50 13.46 -8.39 32.25
CA LEU A 50 13.19 -8.58 33.67
C LEU A 50 13.17 -10.09 33.96
N ALA A 51 13.68 -10.39 35.14
CA ALA A 51 14.19 -11.66 35.60
C ALA A 51 13.12 -12.74 35.83
N GLN A 52 13.52 -14.00 35.67
CA GLN A 52 13.09 -15.20 36.40
C GLN A 52 13.88 -16.38 35.79
N ASP A 53 15.05 -16.73 36.33
CA ASP A 53 15.29 -17.54 37.52
C ASP A 53 14.91 -19.02 37.33
N ARG A 54 15.97 -19.84 37.29
CA ARG A 54 16.08 -21.26 37.70
C ARG A 54 15.93 -22.40 36.68
N PRO A 55 16.64 -23.52 36.97
CA PRO A 55 17.25 -24.43 35.99
C PRO A 55 16.51 -25.77 35.94
N PHE A 56 16.69 -26.54 34.86
CA PHE A 56 16.44 -27.99 34.94
C PHE A 56 17.39 -28.79 34.04
N ASP A 57 18.06 -29.71 34.71
CA ASP A 57 18.88 -30.81 34.20
C ASP A 57 18.01 -31.96 33.64
N SER A 58 18.60 -32.66 32.65
CA SER A 58 18.50 -34.12 32.37
C SER A 58 17.17 -34.70 31.81
N PRO A 59 17.14 -35.97 31.31
CA PRO A 59 18.23 -36.93 31.02
C PRO A 59 18.14 -37.70 29.66
N LEU A 60 19.30 -38.25 29.28
CA LEU A 60 19.62 -39.61 28.77
C LEU A 60 18.53 -40.54 28.19
N THR A 61 18.82 -41.15 27.03
CA THR A 61 19.00 -42.62 26.82
C THR A 61 19.30 -42.92 25.32
N LEU A 62 20.49 -43.45 25.00
CA LEU A 62 20.80 -44.87 24.64
C LEU A 62 20.35 -45.22 23.20
N SER A 63 21.17 -45.62 22.23
CA SER A 63 22.19 -46.69 22.27
C SER A 63 22.99 -46.74 20.94
N ARG A 64 24.28 -47.13 20.94
CA ARG A 64 24.85 -48.39 20.34
C ARG A 64 25.70 -48.07 19.08
N SER A 65 26.93 -48.50 18.83
CA SER A 65 27.94 -49.44 19.38
C SER A 65 29.35 -48.82 19.21
N LYS A 66 30.34 -48.89 20.11
CA LYS A 66 31.19 -50.00 20.62
C LYS A 66 32.21 -50.58 19.62
N GLY A 67 33.51 -50.34 19.94
CA GLY A 67 34.70 -51.12 19.57
C GLY A 67 35.46 -50.62 18.33
N GLU A 68 36.79 -50.49 18.27
CA GLU A 68 37.91 -50.88 19.13
C GLU A 68 39.19 -50.16 18.61
N ARG A 69 40.12 -49.82 19.52
CA ARG A 69 41.61 -49.97 19.44
C ARG A 69 42.38 -49.35 18.24
N LEU A 70 43.54 -48.71 18.35
CA LEU A 70 44.68 -48.80 19.28
C LEU A 70 45.68 -47.66 18.97
N ALA A 71 46.44 -47.28 20.00
CA ALA A 71 47.85 -46.84 19.98
C ALA A 71 48.26 -45.53 19.28
N GLN A 72 48.68 -44.59 20.12
CA GLN A 72 49.76 -43.63 19.87
C GLN A 72 51.06 -44.37 19.53
N ASP A 73 51.81 -43.92 18.50
CA ASP A 73 53.22 -43.57 18.68
C ASP A 73 53.80 -42.78 17.48
N ARG A 74 54.66 -41.82 17.85
CA ARG A 74 55.79 -41.20 17.12
C ARG A 74 55.68 -40.66 15.69
N LEU A 75 55.75 -39.32 15.65
CA LEU A 75 56.83 -38.48 15.10
C LEU A 75 57.57 -38.87 13.81
N VAL A 76 57.72 -37.81 13.01
CA VAL A 76 58.64 -37.55 11.89
C VAL A 76 58.12 -38.03 10.54
N GLU A 77 57.56 -37.08 9.79
CA GLU A 77 58.05 -36.74 8.45
C GLU A 77 57.38 -35.45 7.96
N GLY A 78 58.21 -34.45 7.63
CA GLY A 78 57.74 -33.21 7.04
C GLY A 78 57.51 -33.39 5.54
N CYS A 79 56.36 -32.96 5.03
CA CYS A 79 56.29 -32.35 3.71
C CYS A 79 54.95 -31.60 3.53
N ALA A 80 55.04 -30.33 3.17
CA ALA A 80 54.09 -29.58 2.32
C ALA A 80 52.60 -29.51 2.72
N ARG A 81 52.20 -28.45 3.45
CA ARG A 81 51.02 -27.62 3.06
C ARG A 81 50.84 -26.33 3.88
N ARG A 82 51.87 -25.50 4.00
CA ARG A 82 51.69 -24.07 4.34
C ARG A 82 51.82 -23.25 3.07
N VAL A 83 50.76 -23.09 2.29
CA VAL A 83 50.42 -21.93 1.42
C VAL A 83 49.08 -22.25 0.72
N VAL A 84 47.97 -22.42 1.43
CA VAL A 84 46.61 -22.29 0.84
C VAL A 84 45.63 -21.90 1.94
N CYS A 85 45.77 -20.70 2.53
CA CYS A 85 44.73 -20.15 3.42
C CYS A 85 44.66 -18.61 3.37
N VAL A 86 45.71 -17.93 2.91
CA VAL A 86 45.71 -16.47 2.80
C VAL A 86 44.95 -15.92 1.58
N PRO A 87 45.00 -16.50 0.37
CA PRO A 87 44.28 -15.89 -0.76
C PRO A 87 42.77 -16.09 -0.67
N LEU A 88 42.32 -17.11 0.07
CA LEU A 88 40.90 -17.43 0.24
C LEU A 88 40.22 -16.52 1.26
N LEU A 89 40.94 -16.07 2.29
CA LEU A 89 40.44 -15.08 3.25
C LEU A 89 40.36 -13.66 2.65
N VAL A 90 41.34 -13.29 1.81
CA VAL A 90 41.33 -12.00 1.09
C VAL A 90 40.25 -11.99 -0.01
N ALA A 91 40.03 -13.11 -0.70
CA ALA A 91 38.91 -13.24 -1.63
C ALA A 91 37.54 -13.19 -0.94
N PHE A 92 37.41 -13.72 0.28
CA PHE A 92 36.16 -13.66 1.05
C PHE A 92 35.87 -12.25 1.60
N ILE A 93 36.91 -11.49 1.97
CA ILE A 93 36.78 -10.08 2.39
C ILE A 93 36.54 -9.15 1.18
N ALA A 94 37.13 -9.47 0.01
CA ALA A 94 36.86 -8.72 -1.23
C ALA A 94 35.45 -9.01 -1.79
N ALA A 95 34.92 -10.22 -1.58
CA ALA A 95 33.55 -10.57 -1.98
C ALA A 95 32.48 -9.93 -1.10
N SER A 96 32.77 -9.61 0.16
CA SER A 96 31.83 -8.89 1.04
C SER A 96 31.79 -7.38 0.81
N ALA A 97 32.80 -6.80 0.16
CA ALA A 97 32.78 -5.40 -0.29
C ALA A 97 32.06 -5.18 -1.62
N SER A 98 31.76 -6.24 -2.38
CA SER A 98 31.04 -6.18 -3.67
C SER A 98 29.55 -6.49 -3.57
N CYS A 99 29.03 -6.77 -2.37
CA CYS A 99 27.61 -6.99 -2.12
C CYS A 99 26.99 -5.82 -1.33
N GLY A 100 27.35 -4.59 -1.69
CA GLY A 100 26.62 -3.39 -1.28
C GLY A 100 25.47 -3.13 -2.24
N GLY A 101 24.29 -3.71 -1.99
CA GLY A 101 23.09 -3.35 -2.75
C GLY A 101 22.07 -4.47 -2.94
N THR A 102 21.71 -5.19 -1.88
CA THR A 102 20.43 -5.89 -1.91
C THR A 102 19.32 -4.84 -1.94
N ASN A 103 18.67 -4.68 -3.10
CA ASN A 103 17.47 -3.87 -3.36
C ASN A 103 16.23 -4.39 -2.58
N LEU A 104 16.39 -4.87 -1.34
CA LEU A 104 15.29 -5.42 -0.56
C LEU A 104 14.42 -4.33 0.07
N PHE A 105 14.91 -3.09 0.19
CA PHE A 105 14.12 -1.92 0.62
C PHE A 105 14.69 -0.66 -0.02
N ARG A 106 14.12 -0.20 -1.14
CA ARG A 106 14.51 1.08 -1.75
C ARG A 106 14.09 2.21 -0.81
N GLN A 107 15.04 3.05 -0.42
CA GLN A 107 14.86 4.09 0.59
C GLN A 107 14.79 5.46 -0.07
N TYR A 108 13.60 6.04 -0.14
CA TYR A 108 13.40 7.37 -0.73
C TYR A 108 13.66 8.48 0.26
N GLU A 109 14.32 9.55 -0.21
CA GLU A 109 14.50 10.77 0.59
C GLU A 109 13.25 11.66 0.52
N TYR A 110 12.53 11.57 -0.59
CA TYR A 110 11.19 12.10 -0.79
C TYR A 110 10.39 11.12 -1.64
N GLU A 111 9.19 10.80 -1.22
CA GLU A 111 8.23 9.98 -1.94
C GLU A 111 6.84 10.63 -1.83
N GLU A 112 6.20 10.82 -2.97
CA GLU A 112 4.80 11.26 -3.09
C GLU A 112 4.01 10.14 -3.75
N GLU A 113 3.06 9.57 -3.02
CA GLU A 113 2.23 8.45 -3.46
C GLU A 113 0.77 8.87 -3.50
N VAL A 114 0.15 8.78 -4.67
CA VAL A 114 -1.21 9.24 -4.93
C VAL A 114 -2.11 8.05 -5.23
N TYR A 115 -3.17 7.90 -4.45
CA TYR A 115 -4.26 6.96 -4.69
C TYR A 115 -5.42 7.72 -5.32
N LEU A 116 -5.58 7.57 -6.63
CA LEU A 116 -6.54 8.33 -7.42
C LEU A 116 -7.87 7.59 -7.57
N SER A 117 -8.98 8.32 -7.40
CA SER A 117 -10.33 7.88 -7.74
C SER A 117 -10.77 8.40 -9.11
N LEU A 118 -11.74 7.72 -9.74
CA LEU A 118 -12.26 8.13 -11.06
C LEU A 118 -13.07 9.42 -11.03
N ASP A 119 -13.57 9.84 -9.86
CA ASP A 119 -14.27 11.11 -9.66
C ASP A 119 -13.32 12.31 -9.47
N GLY A 120 -12.01 12.06 -9.38
CA GLY A 120 -10.99 13.08 -9.17
C GLY A 120 -10.60 13.30 -7.72
N THR A 121 -11.24 12.64 -6.75
CA THR A 121 -10.75 12.60 -5.36
C THR A 121 -9.48 11.77 -5.26
N ALA A 122 -8.66 12.01 -4.24
CA ALA A 122 -7.47 11.20 -4.00
C ALA A 122 -7.09 11.13 -2.51
N THR A 123 -6.38 10.07 -2.13
CA THR A 123 -5.60 10.02 -0.88
C THR A 123 -4.13 10.12 -1.24
N VAL A 124 -3.39 11.02 -0.60
CA VAL A 124 -1.98 11.26 -0.86
C VAL A 124 -1.16 10.94 0.38
N TYR A 125 -0.09 10.17 0.18
CA TYR A 125 0.93 9.91 1.17
C TYR A 125 2.22 10.61 0.76
N VAL A 126 2.81 11.36 1.69
CA VAL A 126 4.12 11.96 1.50
C VAL A 126 5.06 11.42 2.56
N ASN A 127 6.13 10.78 2.12
CA ASN A 127 7.20 10.31 2.97
C ASN A 127 8.48 11.07 2.64
N SER A 128 8.96 11.91 3.55
CA SER A 128 10.13 12.73 3.25
C SER A 128 10.98 13.02 4.48
N SER A 129 12.29 13.13 4.27
CA SER A 129 13.16 13.71 5.27
C SER A 129 12.87 15.20 5.43
N LEU A 130 13.02 15.74 6.64
CA LEU A 130 12.83 17.18 6.87
C LEU A 130 13.84 18.01 6.06
N ALA A 131 15.05 17.49 5.85
CA ALA A 131 16.05 18.10 4.98
C ALA A 131 15.55 18.15 3.53
N ALA A 132 14.98 17.07 2.99
CA ALA A 132 14.45 17.05 1.63
C ALA A 132 13.24 17.95 1.46
N LEU A 133 12.33 18.01 2.44
CA LEU A 133 11.25 19.00 2.41
C LEU A 133 11.80 20.43 2.35
N ASN A 134 12.78 20.75 3.19
CA ASN A 134 13.40 22.08 3.18
C ASN A 134 14.07 22.39 1.83
N ALA A 135 14.84 21.46 1.29
CA ALA A 135 15.56 21.64 0.03
C ALA A 135 14.61 21.73 -1.18
N LEU A 136 13.62 20.83 -1.25
CA LEU A 136 12.70 20.73 -2.39
C LEU A 136 11.63 21.81 -2.36
N ARG A 137 11.16 22.19 -1.17
CA ARG A 137 9.99 23.07 -0.98
C ARG A 137 10.32 24.46 -0.43
N GLY A 138 11.56 24.70 -0.02
CA GLY A 138 11.96 25.98 0.58
C GLY A 138 11.48 26.16 2.02
N THR A 139 11.02 25.09 2.68
CA THR A 139 10.59 25.16 4.09
C THR A 139 11.78 25.29 5.04
N SER A 140 11.50 25.56 6.32
CA SER A 140 12.50 25.75 7.38
C SER A 140 12.26 24.89 8.62
N PHE A 141 11.83 23.64 8.43
CA PHE A 141 11.69 22.69 9.55
C PHE A 141 13.07 22.37 10.15
N ASP A 142 13.15 22.18 11.46
CA ASP A 142 14.39 21.77 12.11
C ASP A 142 14.75 20.33 11.71
N ALA A 143 15.76 20.19 10.85
CA ALA A 143 16.24 18.90 10.35
C ALA A 143 17.32 18.27 11.26
N GLY A 144 17.63 18.88 12.41
CA GLY A 144 18.64 18.40 13.35
C GLY A 144 18.38 16.95 13.80
N PRO A 145 19.44 16.12 13.93
CA PRO A 145 19.31 14.71 14.29
C PRO A 145 18.73 14.50 15.70
N ASN A 146 18.77 15.52 16.56
CA ASN A 146 18.21 15.48 17.92
C ASN A 146 16.96 16.35 18.08
N ALA A 147 16.60 17.16 17.08
CA ALA A 147 15.45 18.05 17.13
C ALA A 147 14.13 17.29 17.25
N ARG A 148 13.14 17.86 17.93
CA ARG A 148 11.78 17.33 17.91
C ARG A 148 11.07 17.80 16.65
N VAL A 149 10.39 16.89 15.95
CA VAL A 149 9.57 17.26 14.79
C VAL A 149 8.33 17.97 15.28
N ASP A 150 8.12 19.22 14.82
CA ASP A 150 6.86 19.94 15.02
C ASP A 150 5.80 19.42 14.03
N THR A 151 5.05 18.41 14.48
CA THR A 151 3.98 17.79 13.67
C THR A 151 2.81 18.74 13.42
N ALA A 152 2.61 19.75 14.27
CA ALA A 152 1.56 20.75 14.07
C ALA A 152 1.93 21.72 12.95
N ALA A 153 3.19 22.17 12.88
CA ALA A 153 3.70 22.96 11.77
C ALA A 153 3.66 22.17 10.45
N VAL A 154 4.06 20.90 10.46
CA VAL A 154 3.94 20.02 9.28
C VAL A 154 2.47 19.89 8.87
N ARG A 155 1.56 19.59 9.79
CA ARG A 155 0.12 19.51 9.49
C ARG A 155 -0.42 20.78 8.86
N ARG A 156 -0.10 21.96 9.43
CA ARG A 156 -0.52 23.26 8.86
C ARG A 156 0.02 23.45 7.45
N TYR A 157 1.28 23.10 7.20
CA TYR A 157 1.90 23.22 5.90
C TYR A 157 1.21 22.38 4.81
N TYR A 158 0.70 21.19 5.17
CA TYR A 158 -0.04 20.31 4.25
C TYR A 158 -1.55 20.56 4.17
N SER A 159 -2.10 21.45 4.99
CA SER A 159 -3.53 21.74 5.01
C SER A 159 -3.86 22.93 4.11
N SER A 160 -4.96 22.83 3.37
CA SER A 160 -5.46 23.90 2.49
C SER A 160 -6.99 23.78 2.35
N ALA A 161 -7.60 24.60 1.50
CA ALA A 161 -9.03 24.50 1.22
C ALA A 161 -9.43 23.17 0.55
N GLY A 162 -8.51 22.52 -0.17
CA GLY A 162 -8.75 21.26 -0.89
C GLY A 162 -7.93 20.07 -0.39
N THR A 163 -7.21 20.21 0.73
CA THR A 163 -6.43 19.12 1.34
C THR A 163 -6.72 19.00 2.83
N ARG A 164 -7.06 17.78 3.26
CA ARG A 164 -7.32 17.43 4.66
C ARG A 164 -6.28 16.46 5.17
N VAL A 165 -5.36 16.92 5.99
CA VAL A 165 -4.38 16.04 6.64
C VAL A 165 -5.10 15.13 7.63
N THR A 166 -4.97 13.81 7.48
CA THR A 166 -5.51 12.83 8.43
C THR A 166 -4.45 12.45 9.45
N ARG A 167 -3.23 12.16 9.00
CA ARG A 167 -2.13 11.68 9.86
C ARG A 167 -0.81 12.38 9.57
N VAL A 168 -0.05 12.64 10.64
CA VAL A 168 1.37 13.03 10.56
C VAL A 168 2.14 12.15 11.53
N SER A 169 3.09 11.37 11.04
CA SER A 169 3.88 10.43 11.83
C SER A 169 5.37 10.69 11.63
N PRO A 170 6.07 11.22 12.64
CA PRO A 170 7.51 11.41 12.56
C PRO A 170 8.23 10.08 12.78
N PHE A 171 9.34 9.87 12.08
CA PHE A 171 10.24 8.74 12.31
C PHE A 171 11.69 9.13 12.02
N ARG A 172 12.61 8.19 12.20
CA ARG A 172 14.05 8.40 11.99
C ARG A 172 14.64 7.28 11.15
N ARG A 173 15.61 7.62 10.31
CA ARG A 173 16.38 6.66 9.51
C ARG A 173 17.75 7.25 9.19
N ASN A 174 18.81 6.46 9.30
CA ASN A 174 20.19 6.88 8.97
C ASN A 174 20.58 8.22 9.61
N ASN A 175 20.26 8.40 10.90
CA ASN A 175 20.46 9.64 11.67
C ASN A 175 19.74 10.90 11.11
N ARG A 176 18.79 10.74 10.19
CA ARG A 176 17.94 11.81 9.65
C ARG A 176 16.50 11.71 10.17
N ARG A 177 15.84 12.86 10.22
CA ARG A 177 14.43 13.02 10.60
C ARG A 177 13.54 12.90 9.38
N TYR A 178 12.45 12.14 9.51
CA TYR A 178 11.45 11.99 8.47
C TYR A 178 10.05 12.23 9.01
N VAL A 179 9.15 12.56 8.10
CA VAL A 179 7.72 12.63 8.31
C VAL A 179 7.01 11.79 7.27
N HIS A 180 6.03 11.03 7.73
CA HIS A 180 5.01 10.43 6.90
C HIS A 180 3.72 11.23 7.11
N VAL A 181 3.19 11.79 6.02
CA VAL A 181 1.97 12.60 6.02
C VAL A 181 0.94 11.88 5.16
N GLN A 182 -0.26 11.71 5.70
CA GLN A 182 -1.42 11.21 4.97
C GLN A 182 -2.44 12.33 4.90
N LEU A 183 -2.98 12.57 3.71
CA LEU A 183 -4.03 13.56 3.49
C LEU A 183 -5.04 13.07 2.45
N ASP A 184 -6.28 13.53 2.60
CA ASP A 184 -7.32 13.41 1.60
C ASP A 184 -7.37 14.69 0.75
N VAL A 185 -7.68 14.52 -0.53
CA VAL A 185 -7.72 15.57 -1.55
C VAL A 185 -9.08 15.52 -2.22
N ASP A 186 -9.79 16.64 -2.17
CA ASP A 186 -11.16 16.73 -2.70
C ASP A 186 -11.18 16.73 -4.23
N ASP A 187 -10.15 17.31 -4.87
CA ASP A 187 -9.98 17.34 -6.32
C ASP A 187 -8.49 17.38 -6.68
N ILE A 188 -8.00 16.30 -7.30
CA ILE A 188 -6.60 16.14 -7.70
C ILE A 188 -6.12 17.25 -8.62
N ARG A 189 -7.02 17.86 -9.41
CA ARG A 189 -6.68 18.96 -10.34
C ARG A 189 -6.27 20.23 -9.58
N LYS A 190 -6.71 20.37 -8.33
CA LYS A 190 -6.42 21.50 -7.44
C LYS A 190 -5.32 21.20 -6.44
N LEU A 191 -4.71 20.01 -6.47
CA LEU A 191 -3.68 19.63 -5.51
C LEU A 191 -2.51 20.63 -5.51
N GLY A 192 -2.16 21.19 -6.67
CA GLY A 192 -1.13 22.22 -6.82
C GLY A 192 -1.43 23.55 -6.11
N GLU A 193 -2.65 23.80 -5.65
CA GLU A 193 -2.98 24.99 -4.85
C GLU A 193 -2.41 24.89 -3.42
N ALA A 194 -2.14 23.67 -2.94
CA ALA A 194 -1.53 23.45 -1.64
C ALA A 194 0.00 23.65 -1.70
N ALA A 195 0.53 24.37 -0.72
CA ALA A 195 1.95 24.74 -0.66
C ALA A 195 2.97 23.59 -0.83
N PRO A 196 2.73 22.35 -0.33
CA PRO A 196 3.63 21.21 -0.54
C PRO A 196 3.53 20.55 -1.92
N PHE A 197 2.62 20.98 -2.78
CA PHE A 197 2.39 20.42 -4.11
C PHE A 197 2.39 21.48 -5.22
N ALA A 198 2.57 22.76 -4.87
CA ALA A 198 2.60 23.92 -5.79
C ALA A 198 3.69 23.92 -6.87
N TRP A 199 4.60 22.95 -6.85
CA TRP A 199 5.58 22.73 -7.93
C TRP A 199 5.03 21.87 -9.07
N SER A 200 3.81 21.38 -8.95
CA SER A 200 3.22 20.43 -9.87
C SER A 200 1.92 20.99 -10.44
N VAL A 201 1.72 20.79 -11.73
CA VAL A 201 0.44 21.05 -12.39
C VAL A 201 -0.22 19.72 -12.69
N TYR A 202 -1.48 19.59 -12.26
CA TYR A 202 -2.24 18.35 -12.34
C TYR A 202 -3.35 18.49 -13.38
N ARG A 203 -3.50 17.47 -14.24
CA ARG A 203 -4.62 17.34 -15.15
C ARG A 203 -5.20 15.95 -15.02
N PHE A 204 -6.51 15.90 -14.83
CA PHE A 204 -7.27 14.66 -14.82
C PHE A 204 -8.57 14.89 -15.55
N GLN A 205 -8.73 14.24 -16.71
CA GLN A 205 -9.88 14.47 -17.58
C GLN A 205 -10.20 13.24 -18.40
N ARG A 206 -11.45 13.16 -18.86
CA ARG A 206 -11.88 12.14 -19.81
C ARG A 206 -11.52 12.58 -21.22
N ASP A 207 -10.90 11.68 -21.97
CA ASP A 207 -10.55 11.86 -23.39
C ASP A 207 -11.14 10.67 -24.17
N GLY A 208 -12.30 10.90 -24.81
CA GLY A 208 -13.10 9.86 -25.44
C GLY A 208 -13.45 8.70 -24.48
N ASN A 209 -12.86 7.53 -24.76
CA ASN A 209 -13.11 6.29 -24.02
C ASN A 209 -12.06 5.99 -22.94
N VAL A 210 -11.19 6.94 -22.59
CA VAL A 210 -10.20 6.78 -21.51
C VAL A 210 -10.21 7.98 -20.57
N PHE A 211 -9.71 7.79 -19.35
CA PHE A 211 -9.24 8.90 -18.53
C PHE A 211 -7.74 9.10 -18.74
N VAL A 212 -7.33 10.37 -18.79
CA VAL A 212 -5.93 10.77 -18.91
C VAL A 212 -5.54 11.53 -17.65
N TYR A 213 -4.52 11.02 -16.97
CA TYR A 213 -3.83 11.71 -15.89
C TYR A 213 -2.51 12.26 -16.42
N ARG A 214 -2.25 13.55 -16.15
CA ARG A 214 -0.94 14.17 -16.35
C ARG A 214 -0.55 14.97 -15.13
N GLN A 215 0.71 14.83 -14.73
CA GLN A 215 1.34 15.68 -13.73
C GLN A 215 2.68 16.15 -14.28
N SER A 216 2.84 17.47 -14.42
CA SER A 216 4.12 18.08 -14.77
C SER A 216 4.74 18.66 -13.50
N ILE A 217 5.96 18.23 -13.19
CA ILE A 217 6.69 18.63 -11.99
C ILE A 217 7.81 19.58 -12.39
N ASP A 218 7.67 20.82 -11.94
CA ASP A 218 8.59 21.93 -12.21
C ASP A 218 9.77 21.94 -11.24
N GLY A 219 10.62 22.96 -11.36
CA GLY A 219 11.80 23.15 -10.52
C GLY A 219 11.49 23.10 -9.02
N ALA A 220 12.39 22.45 -8.27
CA ALA A 220 12.38 22.55 -6.81
C ALA A 220 12.84 23.94 -6.35
N ALA A 221 12.53 24.30 -5.10
CA ALA A 221 13.03 25.53 -4.49
C ALA A 221 14.57 25.58 -4.36
N ALA A 222 15.21 24.40 -4.36
CA ALA A 222 16.67 24.22 -4.30
C ALA A 222 17.34 24.94 -3.11
N ARG A 223 16.69 24.94 -1.95
CA ARG A 223 17.24 25.56 -0.74
C ARG A 223 18.47 24.80 -0.25
N ASP A 224 19.52 25.53 0.10
CA ASP A 224 20.66 24.94 0.80
C ASP A 224 20.26 24.54 2.23
N VAL A 225 20.50 23.27 2.56
CA VAL A 225 20.20 22.67 3.86
C VAL A 225 21.47 22.26 4.62
N GLY A 226 22.65 22.65 4.12
CA GLY A 226 23.94 22.30 4.68
C GLY A 226 24.28 20.82 4.52
N HIS A 227 25.26 20.36 5.29
CA HIS A 227 25.77 19.00 5.18
C HIS A 227 24.89 18.00 5.97
N VAL A 228 23.92 17.40 5.27
CA VAL A 228 22.99 16.39 5.83
C VAL A 228 23.34 14.94 5.46
N GLY A 229 24.57 14.72 4.98
CA GLY A 229 25.06 13.41 4.57
C GLY A 229 24.44 12.89 3.27
N TRP A 230 24.02 13.79 2.39
CA TRP A 230 23.60 13.44 1.02
C TRP A 230 24.80 13.37 0.08
N ASN A 231 24.71 12.47 -0.91
CA ASN A 231 25.64 12.39 -2.03
C ASN A 231 24.98 12.80 -3.37
N GLY A 232 23.70 13.18 -3.34
CA GLY A 232 22.92 13.65 -4.49
C GLY A 232 22.25 12.55 -5.29
N ARG A 233 22.54 11.27 -5.00
CA ARG A 233 21.93 10.10 -5.67
C ARG A 233 20.74 9.54 -4.90
N GLU A 234 20.37 10.17 -3.79
CA GLU A 234 19.19 9.78 -3.03
C GLU A 234 17.95 9.79 -3.94
N PRO A 235 17.13 8.74 -3.94
CA PRO A 235 16.01 8.67 -4.86
C PRO A 235 14.85 9.54 -4.36
N VAL A 236 14.29 10.31 -5.28
CA VAL A 236 13.01 11.02 -5.16
C VAL A 236 12.00 10.27 -6.02
N ALA A 237 10.89 9.84 -5.45
CA ALA A 237 9.88 9.05 -6.14
C ALA A 237 8.51 9.70 -6.16
N PHE A 238 7.80 9.42 -7.24
CA PHE A 238 6.39 9.75 -7.43
C PHE A 238 5.67 8.48 -7.83
N ARG A 239 4.66 8.09 -7.06
CA ARG A 239 3.92 6.84 -7.25
C ARG A 239 2.45 7.14 -7.47
N LEU A 240 1.86 6.49 -8.45
CA LEU A 240 0.46 6.68 -8.82
C LEU A 240 -0.26 5.35 -8.82
N HIS A 241 -1.24 5.23 -7.93
CA HIS A 241 -2.14 4.10 -7.82
C HIS A 241 -3.42 4.43 -8.59
N LEU A 242 -3.65 3.67 -9.65
CA LEU A 242 -4.77 3.90 -10.55
C LEU A 242 -5.97 2.98 -10.23
N PRO A 243 -7.21 3.50 -10.32
CA PRO A 243 -8.43 2.80 -9.92
C PRO A 243 -8.96 1.82 -10.99
N SER A 244 -8.33 1.81 -12.17
CA SER A 244 -8.76 1.02 -13.32
C SER A 244 -7.56 0.51 -14.13
N LYS A 245 -7.85 -0.24 -15.21
CA LYS A 245 -6.84 -0.82 -16.07
C LYS A 245 -6.05 0.27 -16.80
N ILE A 246 -4.72 0.20 -16.70
CA ILE A 246 -3.81 1.10 -17.41
C ILE A 246 -3.71 0.66 -18.88
N ARG A 247 -3.89 1.60 -19.80
CA ARG A 247 -3.78 1.43 -21.25
C ARG A 247 -2.41 1.84 -21.77
N ASP A 248 -1.88 2.92 -21.23
CA ASP A 248 -0.65 3.56 -21.68
C ASP A 248 -0.04 4.40 -20.55
N HIS A 249 1.29 4.49 -20.50
CA HIS A 249 2.01 5.32 -19.52
C HIS A 249 3.44 5.60 -20.00
N ASN A 250 4.07 6.63 -19.43
CA ASN A 250 5.43 7.05 -19.82
C ASN A 250 6.54 6.64 -18.83
N THR A 251 6.24 5.85 -17.79
CA THR A 251 7.28 5.29 -16.91
C THR A 251 7.84 3.97 -17.43
N ARG A 252 9.11 3.68 -17.07
CA ARG A 252 9.77 2.37 -17.25
C ARG A 252 9.61 1.45 -16.03
N ALA A 253 9.12 1.96 -14.90
CA ALA A 253 8.95 1.21 -13.67
C ALA A 253 7.45 1.05 -13.35
N VAL A 254 6.95 -0.17 -13.53
CA VAL A 254 5.60 -0.58 -13.12
C VAL A 254 5.73 -1.57 -11.98
N GLU A 255 5.17 -1.25 -10.83
CA GLU A 255 5.26 -2.08 -9.63
C GLU A 255 4.00 -2.95 -9.47
N GLY A 256 4.19 -4.19 -9.01
CA GLY A 256 3.10 -5.06 -8.55
C GLY A 256 2.09 -5.47 -9.64
N ARG A 257 0.80 -5.39 -9.31
CA ARG A 257 -0.35 -5.97 -10.04
C ARG A 257 -0.76 -5.18 -11.32
N GLY A 258 0.12 -4.33 -11.84
CA GLY A 258 -0.08 -3.60 -13.10
C GLY A 258 -0.93 -2.33 -13.02
N ASN A 259 -1.22 -1.82 -11.81
CA ASN A 259 -1.97 -0.59 -11.60
C ASN A 259 -1.21 0.48 -10.78
N ILE A 260 0.07 0.25 -10.50
CA ILE A 260 0.95 1.17 -9.76
C ILE A 260 2.07 1.59 -10.70
N LEU A 261 2.19 2.89 -10.91
CA LEU A 261 3.23 3.49 -11.74
C LEU A 261 4.20 4.27 -10.85
N THR A 262 5.49 4.06 -11.04
CA THR A 262 6.53 4.75 -10.25
C THR A 262 7.43 5.56 -11.19
N TRP A 263 7.65 6.83 -10.90
CA TRP A 263 8.68 7.66 -11.54
C TRP A 263 9.72 8.03 -10.50
N GLU A 264 10.99 7.92 -10.87
CA GLU A 264 12.10 8.22 -9.98
C GLU A 264 13.08 9.17 -10.62
N GLN A 265 13.70 9.99 -9.78
CA GLN A 265 14.78 10.87 -10.17
C GLN A 265 15.78 11.00 -9.01
N PRO A 266 17.09 11.10 -9.28
CA PRO A 266 18.06 11.47 -8.25
C PRO A 266 17.74 12.85 -7.66
N LEU A 267 17.92 13.01 -6.35
CA LEU A 267 17.71 14.26 -5.65
C LEU A 267 18.49 15.43 -6.28
N SER A 268 19.73 15.19 -6.72
CA SER A 268 20.55 16.19 -7.40
C SER A 268 20.00 16.67 -8.75
N GLU A 269 19.27 15.83 -9.48
CA GLU A 269 18.59 16.25 -10.72
C GLU A 269 17.33 17.06 -10.41
N ARG A 270 16.57 16.64 -9.40
CA ARG A 270 15.38 17.37 -8.94
C ARG A 270 15.74 18.77 -8.44
N LEU A 271 16.82 18.89 -7.65
CA LEU A 271 17.34 20.17 -7.17
C LEU A 271 17.91 21.06 -8.28
N ARG A 272 18.36 20.48 -9.40
CA ARG A 272 18.73 21.22 -10.62
C ARG A 272 17.53 21.64 -11.47
N GLY A 273 16.32 21.22 -11.10
CA GLY A 273 15.09 21.56 -11.81
C GLY A 273 14.85 20.80 -13.11
N VAL A 274 15.51 19.65 -13.31
CA VAL A 274 15.31 18.81 -14.50
C VAL A 274 13.84 18.36 -14.55
N PRO A 275 13.02 18.74 -15.54
CA PRO A 275 11.57 18.49 -15.48
C PRO A 275 11.22 16.99 -15.41
N LEU A 276 10.13 16.66 -14.71
CA LEU A 276 9.59 15.31 -14.66
C LEU A 276 8.12 15.34 -15.05
N MET A 277 7.73 14.50 -16.02
CA MET A 277 6.37 14.40 -16.51
C MET A 277 5.82 13.00 -16.24
N LEU A 278 4.68 12.93 -15.58
CA LEU A 278 3.94 11.71 -15.34
C LEU A 278 2.73 11.70 -16.26
N GLU A 279 2.62 10.69 -17.11
CA GLU A 279 1.43 10.48 -17.95
C GLU A 279 0.95 9.05 -17.80
N ALA A 280 -0.36 8.91 -17.60
CA ALA A 280 -1.04 7.62 -17.58
C ALA A 280 -2.43 7.73 -18.20
N ARG A 281 -2.82 6.71 -18.96
CA ARG A 281 -4.14 6.57 -19.57
C ARG A 281 -4.80 5.31 -19.05
N MET A 282 -6.06 5.41 -18.65
CA MET A 282 -6.76 4.33 -17.96
C MET A 282 -8.21 4.19 -18.43
N ASP A 283 -8.80 3.02 -18.20
CA ASP A 283 -10.21 2.78 -18.51
C ASP A 283 -11.16 3.62 -17.63
N PRO A 284 -12.35 4.01 -18.15
CA PRO A 284 -13.31 4.85 -17.44
C PRO A 284 -14.15 4.10 -16.41
N GLN A 285 -14.03 2.78 -16.35
CA GLN A 285 -14.71 1.94 -15.37
C GLN A 285 -13.68 1.31 -14.44
N SER A 286 -13.96 1.33 -13.15
CA SER A 286 -13.16 0.57 -12.20
C SER A 286 -13.28 -0.92 -12.47
N ILE A 287 -12.18 -1.64 -12.28
CA ILE A 287 -12.15 -3.11 -12.36
C ILE A 287 -13.15 -3.72 -11.37
N LEU A 288 -13.35 -3.08 -10.21
CA LEU A 288 -14.32 -3.51 -9.21
C LEU A 288 -15.75 -3.44 -9.73
N TYR A 289 -16.17 -2.30 -10.28
CA TYR A 289 -17.53 -2.09 -10.79
C TYR A 289 -17.88 -3.03 -11.94
N ARG A 290 -16.93 -3.27 -12.85
CA ARG A 290 -17.13 -4.21 -13.96
C ARG A 290 -17.44 -5.62 -13.44
N THR A 291 -16.74 -6.03 -12.40
CA THR A 291 -16.90 -7.37 -11.80
C THR A 291 -18.19 -7.47 -11.00
N LEU A 292 -18.51 -6.44 -10.20
CA LEU A 292 -19.75 -6.40 -9.43
C LEU A 292 -20.99 -6.40 -10.32
N TRP A 293 -20.97 -5.66 -11.43
CA TRP A 293 -22.04 -5.67 -12.41
C TRP A 293 -22.25 -7.06 -13.02
N LEU A 294 -21.16 -7.75 -13.37
CA LEU A 294 -21.21 -9.09 -13.95
C LEU A 294 -21.83 -10.09 -12.97
N PHE A 295 -21.42 -10.05 -11.70
CA PHE A 295 -22.04 -10.88 -10.65
C PHE A 295 -23.51 -10.52 -10.40
N GLY A 296 -23.85 -9.24 -10.33
CA GLY A 296 -25.23 -8.77 -10.13
C GLY A 296 -26.18 -9.22 -11.25
N VAL A 297 -25.75 -9.10 -12.51
CA VAL A 297 -26.54 -9.56 -13.67
C VAL A 297 -26.70 -11.08 -13.65
N THR A 298 -25.63 -11.81 -13.33
CA THR A 298 -25.70 -13.28 -13.25
C THR A 298 -26.66 -13.74 -12.15
N PHE A 299 -26.60 -13.10 -10.97
CA PHE A 299 -27.51 -13.38 -9.87
C PHE A 299 -28.98 -13.13 -10.25
N LEU A 300 -29.26 -11.99 -10.89
CA LEU A 300 -30.61 -11.67 -11.38
C LEU A 300 -31.10 -12.67 -12.43
N ALA A 301 -30.23 -13.10 -13.34
CA ALA A 301 -30.57 -14.10 -14.35
C ALA A 301 -30.93 -15.45 -13.70
N VAL A 302 -30.14 -15.89 -12.73
CA VAL A 302 -30.40 -17.11 -11.96
C VAL A 302 -31.71 -17.01 -11.16
N ALA A 303 -31.92 -15.91 -10.43
CA ALA A 303 -33.15 -15.68 -9.67
C ALA A 303 -34.39 -15.65 -10.59
N SER A 304 -34.28 -15.05 -11.77
CA SER A 304 -35.36 -15.01 -12.76
C SER A 304 -35.67 -16.40 -13.31
N ALA A 305 -34.63 -17.21 -13.60
CA ALA A 305 -34.81 -18.57 -14.06
C ALA A 305 -35.50 -19.44 -13.00
N PHE A 306 -35.07 -19.36 -11.73
CA PHE A 306 -35.74 -20.04 -10.63
C PHE A 306 -37.18 -19.56 -10.45
N GLY A 307 -37.42 -18.25 -10.48
CA GLY A 307 -38.76 -17.67 -10.40
C GLY A 307 -39.68 -18.17 -11.51
N ALA A 308 -39.20 -18.24 -12.75
CA ALA A 308 -39.94 -18.76 -13.89
C ALA A 308 -40.27 -20.26 -13.74
N ILE A 309 -39.31 -21.06 -13.25
CA ILE A 309 -39.52 -22.49 -12.99
C ILE A 309 -40.56 -22.69 -11.88
N ILE A 310 -40.44 -21.98 -10.75
CA ILE A 310 -41.38 -22.08 -9.62
C ILE A 310 -42.78 -21.69 -10.09
N TRP A 311 -42.90 -20.56 -10.81
CA TRP A 311 -44.17 -20.10 -11.37
C TRP A 311 -44.79 -21.14 -12.32
N TRP A 312 -43.98 -21.76 -13.18
CA TRP A 312 -44.43 -22.79 -14.10
C TRP A 312 -44.93 -24.05 -13.38
N VAL A 313 -44.23 -24.49 -12.33
CA VAL A 313 -44.65 -25.64 -11.50
C VAL A 313 -45.96 -25.34 -10.79
N MET A 314 -46.10 -24.16 -10.16
CA MET A 314 -47.33 -23.76 -9.49
C MET A 314 -48.52 -23.73 -10.45
N ARG A 315 -48.34 -23.17 -11.64
CA ARG A 315 -49.39 -23.10 -12.66
C ARG A 315 -49.88 -24.47 -13.12
N ARG A 316 -49.00 -25.48 -13.23
CA ARG A 316 -49.39 -26.85 -13.57
C ARG A 316 -50.10 -27.58 -12.42
N GLY A 317 -49.83 -27.21 -11.18
CA GLY A 317 -50.53 -27.76 -10.01
C GLY A 317 -52.02 -27.39 -9.96
N ASP A 318 -52.35 -26.17 -10.38
CA ASP A 318 -53.74 -25.68 -10.40
C ASP A 318 -54.60 -26.46 -11.42
N GLU A 319 -54.05 -26.86 -12.57
CA GLU A 319 -54.77 -27.60 -13.61
C GLU A 319 -55.17 -29.03 -13.19
N MET A 320 -54.47 -29.66 -12.23
CA MET A 320 -54.80 -31.01 -11.74
C MET A 320 -55.79 -31.03 -10.56
N SER A 321 -56.12 -29.86 -9.99
CA SER A 321 -57.07 -29.74 -8.88
C SER A 321 -58.53 -29.49 -9.32
N VAL A 322 -58.75 -29.33 -10.64
CA VAL A 322 -60.05 -28.97 -11.25
C VAL A 322 -60.72 -30.16 -11.96
N THR A 323 -60.13 -31.36 -11.93
CA THR A 323 -60.75 -32.62 -12.40
C THR A 323 -61.24 -33.47 -11.23
#